data_AF-A0A5B6ZIR9-F1
#
_entry.id   AF-A0A5B6ZIR9-F1
#
_cell.length_a   1.000
_cell.length_b   1.000
_cell.length_c   1.000
_cell.angle_alpha   90.00
_cell.angle_beta   90.00
_cell.angle_gamma   90.00
#
_symmetry.space_group_name_H-M   'P 1'
#
loop_
_entity.id
_entity.type
_entity.pdbx_description
1 polymer ?
#
loop_
_entity_poly.entity_id
_entity_poly.type
_entity_poly.pdbx_seq_one_letter_code
_entity_poly.pdbx_strand_id
1 'polypeptide(L)'
;VVPMVDYEFNASTGTVDALHRYGKEYFMSNLSMLLQWSPYSTEAELLKQFDDIGYRGTKIMIYNLWFNEEGGLELDFDSDLEDIRIGRDAKNIETGNSRMAINEQHLANRLRYSLRAYLSILYLRVPENFRIILRGRVIEYHNIACDLKFPEFILYRPQSGGCVEGTVITTIGFL
;
A
#
# COMPACT_ATOMS: atom_id res chain seq x y z
N VAL A 1 14.85 -6.38 20.16
CA VAL A 1 15.38 -4.99 20.21
C VAL A 1 15.02 -4.32 18.90
N VAL A 2 14.67 -3.03 18.91
CA VAL A 2 14.40 -2.25 17.69
C VAL A 2 15.49 -1.17 17.58
N PRO A 3 16.44 -1.27 16.63
CA PRO A 3 17.48 -0.26 16.49
C PRO A 3 16.88 1.05 15.96
N MET A 4 17.30 2.17 16.54
CA MET A 4 16.86 3.51 16.16
C MET A 4 18.07 4.44 16.04
N VAL A 5 18.12 5.19 14.94
CA VAL A 5 19.15 6.20 14.68
C VAL A 5 18.45 7.51 14.32
N ASP A 6 18.95 8.60 14.88
CA ASP A 6 18.42 9.94 14.64
C ASP A 6 19.49 10.77 13.93
N TYR A 7 19.05 11.59 12.98
CA TYR A 7 19.88 12.52 12.26
C TYR A 7 19.26 13.92 12.29
N GLU A 8 20.10 14.94 12.22
CA GLU A 8 19.71 16.33 12.04
C GLU A 8 20.09 16.78 10.62
N PHE A 9 19.09 17.22 9.86
CA PHE A 9 19.31 17.77 8.53
C PHE A 9 19.54 19.28 8.62
N ASN A 10 20.71 19.73 8.18
CA ASN A 10 21.03 21.14 8.10
C ASN A 10 20.69 21.68 6.69
N ALA A 11 19.57 22.40 6.59
CA ALA A 11 19.09 22.95 5.32
C ALA A 11 20.03 24.00 4.70
N SER A 12 20.91 24.64 5.50
CA SER A 12 21.82 25.68 5.01
C SER A 12 23.08 25.12 4.35
N THR A 13 23.57 23.98 4.83
CA THR A 13 24.77 23.29 4.31
C THR A 13 24.43 22.09 3.44
N GLY A 14 23.18 21.59 3.49
CA GLY A 14 22.76 20.35 2.86
C GLY A 14 23.35 19.10 3.52
N THR A 15 23.93 19.24 4.72
CA THR A 15 24.58 18.13 5.43
C THR A 15 23.61 17.44 6.38
N VAL A 16 23.85 16.15 6.61
CA VAL A 16 23.12 15.34 7.57
C VAL A 16 24.09 14.96 8.68
N ASP A 17 23.81 15.38 9.91
CA ASP A 17 24.69 15.14 11.06
C ASP A 17 24.04 14.14 12.01
N ALA A 18 24.83 13.18 12.53
CA ALA A 18 24.35 12.18 13.47
C ALA A 18 23.94 12.81 14.80
N LEU A 19 22.72 12.52 15.26
CA LEU A 19 22.19 13.05 16.50
C LEU A 19 22.32 12.02 17.65
N HIS A 20 23.24 12.29 18.56
CA HIS A 20 23.60 11.37 19.64
C HIS A 20 22.72 11.52 20.89
N ARG A 21 21.38 11.50 20.74
CA ARG A 21 20.43 11.76 21.85
C ARG A 21 20.67 10.89 23.10
N TYR A 22 21.03 9.64 22.89
CA TYR A 22 21.23 8.62 23.95
C TYR A 22 22.70 8.22 24.12
N GLY A 23 23.62 9.01 23.56
CA GLY A 23 25.06 8.75 23.59
C GLY A 23 25.60 8.11 22.30
N LYS A 24 26.90 8.34 22.05
CA LYS A 24 27.57 7.91 20.82
C LYS A 24 27.62 6.40 20.64
N GLU A 25 27.90 5.67 21.71
CA GLU A 25 27.97 4.19 21.68
C GLU A 25 26.63 3.55 21.28
N TYR A 26 25.52 4.09 21.81
CA TYR A 26 24.18 3.61 21.48
C TYR A 26 23.84 3.83 20.00
N PHE A 27 24.16 5.03 19.48
CA PHE A 27 24.00 5.34 18.06
C PHE A 27 24.83 4.40 17.18
N MET A 28 26.13 4.22 17.48
CA MET A 28 27.02 3.36 16.70
C MET A 28 26.59 1.89 16.72
N SER A 29 26.11 1.39 17.87
CA SER A 29 25.59 0.03 17.99
C SER A 29 24.33 -0.18 17.15
N ASN A 30 23.38 0.74 17.21
CA ASN A 30 22.15 0.68 16.41
C ASN A 30 22.42 0.81 14.91
N LEU A 31 23.30 1.73 14.52
CA LEU A 31 23.70 1.91 13.14
C LEU A 31 24.37 0.64 12.60
N SER A 32 25.30 0.06 13.37
CA SER A 32 25.95 -1.22 13.02
C SER A 32 24.93 -2.34 12.80
N MET A 33 23.94 -2.48 13.69
CA MET A 33 22.85 -3.45 13.52
C MET A 33 22.04 -3.19 12.25
N LEU A 34 21.70 -1.93 11.95
CA LEU A 34 20.97 -1.58 10.73
C LEU A 34 21.79 -1.92 9.49
N LEU A 35 23.07 -1.53 9.43
CA LEU A 35 23.91 -1.79 8.26
C LEU A 35 24.22 -3.27 8.04
N GLN A 36 24.20 -4.07 9.11
CA GLN A 36 24.42 -5.51 9.03
C GLN A 36 23.18 -6.28 8.53
N TRP A 37 21.98 -5.87 8.93
CA TRP A 37 20.75 -6.66 8.74
C TRP A 37 19.71 -6.03 7.82
N SER A 38 19.89 -4.76 7.45
CA SER A 38 19.03 -4.07 6.48
C SER A 38 19.54 -4.26 5.03
N PRO A 39 18.75 -3.88 4.01
CA PRO A 39 19.20 -3.87 2.62
C PRO A 39 20.31 -2.86 2.29
N TYR A 40 20.73 -2.02 3.25
CA TYR A 40 21.72 -0.97 3.04
C TYR A 40 23.00 -1.34 3.79
N SER A 41 24.12 -1.46 3.09
CA SER A 41 25.39 -1.87 3.69
C SER A 41 26.23 -0.69 4.19
N THR A 42 25.88 0.53 3.77
CA THR A 42 26.58 1.76 4.18
C THR A 42 25.62 2.83 4.68
N GLU A 43 26.13 3.69 5.56
CA GLU A 43 25.38 4.86 6.05
C GLU A 43 24.97 5.79 4.90
N ALA A 44 25.82 5.94 3.88
CA ALA A 44 25.50 6.74 2.69
C ALA A 44 24.29 6.18 1.91
N GLU A 45 24.19 4.86 1.73
CA GLU A 45 23.04 4.22 1.06
C GLU A 45 21.74 4.36 1.86
N LEU A 46 21.85 4.26 3.20
CA LEU A 46 20.73 4.47 4.11
C LEU A 46 20.25 5.92 4.04
N LEU A 47 21.16 6.89 4.13
CA LEU A 47 20.83 8.32 4.06
C LEU A 47 20.25 8.72 2.72
N LYS A 48 20.69 8.11 1.62
CA LYS A 48 20.12 8.30 0.28
C LYS A 48 18.63 7.98 0.20
N GLN A 49 18.08 7.19 1.13
CA GLN A 49 16.64 6.88 1.15
C GLN A 49 15.76 8.06 1.53
N PHE A 50 16.33 9.13 2.09
CA PHE A 50 15.58 10.34 2.47
C PHE A 50 15.42 11.34 1.32
N ASP A 51 16.22 11.23 0.24
CA ASP A 51 16.28 12.20 -0.85
C ASP A 51 14.94 12.44 -1.56
N ASP A 52 14.07 11.42 -1.62
CA ASP A 52 12.80 11.44 -2.37
C ASP A 52 11.56 11.69 -1.50
N ILE A 53 11.70 11.85 -0.18
CA ILE A 53 10.58 12.05 0.75
C ILE A 53 10.10 13.51 0.77
N GLY A 54 10.99 14.46 0.50
CA GLY A 54 10.74 15.90 0.66
C GLY A 54 10.88 16.37 2.11
N TYR A 55 10.28 17.53 2.45
CA TYR A 55 10.49 18.15 3.77
C TYR A 55 9.86 17.37 4.94
N ARG A 56 8.74 16.67 4.69
CA ARG A 56 8.04 15.85 5.68
C ARG A 56 7.42 14.65 5.00
N GLY A 57 7.68 13.46 5.55
CA GLY A 57 7.06 12.23 5.09
C GLY A 57 7.66 11.01 5.78
N THR A 58 7.16 9.84 5.39
CA THR A 58 7.59 8.56 5.92
C THR A 58 7.79 7.61 4.75
N LYS A 59 8.93 6.91 4.72
CA LYS A 59 9.21 5.86 3.76
C LYS A 59 9.34 4.53 4.50
N ILE A 60 8.58 3.54 4.05
CA ILE A 60 8.58 2.19 4.63
C ILE A 60 9.15 1.25 3.57
N MET A 61 10.19 0.53 3.94
CA MET A 61 10.85 -0.46 3.08
C MET A 61 10.61 -1.85 3.66
N ILE A 62 9.89 -2.68 2.92
CA ILE A 62 9.63 -4.07 3.27
C ILE A 62 10.46 -4.94 2.34
N TYR A 63 11.22 -5.87 2.90
CA TYR A 63 12.11 -6.78 2.18
C TYR A 63 12.01 -8.17 2.79
N ASN A 64 12.66 -9.17 2.16
CA ASN A 64 12.46 -10.59 2.47
C ASN A 64 10.97 -10.98 2.38
N LEU A 65 10.37 -10.64 1.22
CA LEU A 65 8.96 -10.90 0.95
C LEU A 65 8.65 -12.39 1.03
N TRP A 66 7.38 -12.70 1.30
CA TRP A 66 6.90 -14.05 1.48
C TRP A 66 6.95 -14.86 0.18
N PHE A 67 7.39 -16.11 0.28
CA PHE A 67 7.36 -17.09 -0.79
C PHE A 67 6.21 -18.08 -0.56
N ASN A 68 5.53 -18.46 -1.63
CA ASN A 68 4.50 -19.49 -1.61
C ASN A 68 5.11 -20.90 -1.44
N GLU A 69 4.25 -21.91 -1.30
CA GLU A 69 4.65 -23.32 -1.13
C GLU A 69 5.44 -23.86 -2.32
N GLU A 70 5.30 -23.25 -3.50
CA GLU A 70 5.97 -23.62 -4.74
C GLU A 70 7.34 -22.92 -4.92
N GLY A 71 7.75 -22.09 -3.94
CA GLY A 71 9.01 -21.35 -3.96
C GLY A 71 9.01 -20.07 -4.81
N GLY A 72 7.86 -19.66 -5.34
CA GLY A 72 7.66 -18.37 -6.01
C GLY A 72 7.24 -17.27 -5.02
N LEU A 73 7.38 -16.00 -5.40
CA LEU A 73 6.86 -14.89 -4.58
C LEU A 73 5.32 -14.93 -4.55
N GLU A 74 4.73 -14.64 -3.39
CA GLU A 74 3.27 -14.49 -3.28
C GLU A 74 2.75 -13.31 -4.14
N LEU A 75 3.54 -12.25 -4.18
CA LEU A 75 3.27 -11.06 -4.98
C LEU A 75 3.96 -11.15 -6.34
N ASP A 76 3.17 -10.98 -7.39
CA ASP A 76 3.61 -10.92 -8.78
C ASP A 76 3.82 -9.46 -9.20
N PHE A 77 5.06 -9.15 -9.58
CA PHE A 77 5.51 -7.83 -10.02
C PHE A 77 5.77 -7.75 -11.53
N ASP A 78 5.62 -8.87 -12.24
CA ASP A 78 6.11 -9.06 -13.61
C ASP A 78 4.99 -9.18 -14.63
N SER A 79 3.84 -9.79 -14.28
CA SER A 79 2.73 -9.97 -15.23
C SER A 79 2.09 -8.65 -15.68
N ASP A 80 2.19 -7.60 -14.87
CA ASP A 80 1.68 -6.27 -15.20
C ASP A 80 2.63 -5.21 -14.60
N LEU A 81 3.27 -4.46 -15.48
CA LEU A 81 4.28 -3.48 -15.08
C LEU A 81 3.71 -2.34 -14.24
N GLU A 82 2.41 -2.06 -14.36
CA GLU A 82 1.71 -0.99 -13.65
C GLU A 82 0.95 -1.52 -12.43
N ASP A 83 1.00 -2.82 -12.11
CA ASP A 83 0.24 -3.41 -10.99
C ASP A 83 1.13 -4.25 -10.06
N ILE A 84 0.58 -4.64 -8.92
CA ILE A 84 1.09 -5.73 -8.10
C ILE A 84 -0.07 -6.71 -7.95
N ARG A 85 0.15 -7.96 -8.36
CA ARG A 85 -0.90 -8.98 -8.37
C ARG A 85 -0.59 -10.07 -7.37
N ILE A 86 -1.61 -10.83 -6.99
CA ILE A 86 -1.40 -12.06 -6.23
C ILE A 86 -1.19 -13.20 -7.22
N GLY A 87 -0.13 -13.98 -7.03
CA GLY A 87 0.16 -15.17 -7.82
C GLY A 87 -1.03 -16.11 -7.85
N ARG A 88 -1.42 -16.57 -9.04
CA ARG A 88 -2.50 -17.55 -9.19
C ARG A 88 -1.96 -18.94 -8.96
N ASP A 89 -2.70 -19.78 -8.24
CA ASP A 89 -2.41 -21.21 -8.13
C ASP A 89 -2.15 -21.78 -9.53
N ALA A 90 -1.00 -22.44 -9.71
CA ALA A 90 -0.54 -23.01 -10.98
C ALA A 90 -1.58 -23.91 -11.66
N LYS A 91 -2.48 -24.52 -10.87
CA LYS A 91 -3.60 -25.34 -11.34
C LYS A 91 -4.59 -24.62 -12.26
N ASN A 92 -4.65 -23.28 -12.20
CA ASN A 92 -5.54 -22.49 -13.06
C ASN A 92 -4.91 -22.11 -14.39
N ILE A 93 -3.58 -22.20 -14.56
CA ILE A 93 -2.90 -21.77 -15.79
C ILE A 93 -2.93 -22.86 -16.88
N GLU A 94 -2.98 -24.13 -16.48
CA GLU A 94 -2.91 -25.26 -17.44
C GLU A 94 -4.16 -25.43 -18.33
N THR A 95 -5.28 -24.80 -17.98
CA THR A 95 -6.53 -24.98 -18.74
C THR A 95 -6.84 -23.71 -19.54
N GLY A 96 -6.17 -23.54 -20.69
CA GLY A 96 -6.39 -22.45 -21.64
C GLY A 96 -7.80 -22.43 -22.26
N ASN A 97 -8.82 -22.14 -21.46
CA ASN A 97 -10.22 -22.08 -21.85
C ASN A 97 -10.74 -20.64 -21.77
N SER A 98 -11.44 -20.19 -22.81
CA SER A 98 -12.08 -18.86 -22.94
C SER A 98 -13.02 -18.47 -21.79
N ARG A 99 -13.51 -19.46 -21.01
CA ARG A 99 -14.28 -19.27 -19.77
C ARG A 99 -13.47 -18.62 -18.65
N MET A 100 -12.15 -18.77 -18.64
CA MET A 100 -11.28 -18.13 -17.65
C MET A 100 -11.26 -16.62 -17.85
N ALA A 101 -11.04 -16.12 -19.06
CA ALA A 101 -11.03 -14.67 -19.34
C ALA A 101 -12.31 -13.95 -18.86
N ILE A 102 -13.49 -14.56 -19.08
CA ILE A 102 -14.78 -14.01 -18.61
C ILE A 102 -14.82 -13.99 -17.07
N ASN A 103 -14.31 -15.05 -16.43
CA ASN A 103 -14.25 -15.12 -14.98
C ASN A 103 -13.28 -14.07 -14.41
N GLU A 104 -12.17 -13.79 -15.10
CA GLU A 104 -11.19 -12.76 -14.73
C GLU A 104 -11.73 -11.34 -14.79
N GLN A 105 -12.71 -11.10 -15.68
CA GLN A 105 -13.34 -9.80 -15.82
C GLN A 105 -14.42 -9.53 -14.77
N HIS A 106 -14.88 -10.55 -14.03
CA HIS A 106 -15.79 -10.32 -12.91
C HIS A 106 -15.11 -9.42 -11.87
N LEU A 107 -15.82 -8.36 -11.46
CA LEU A 107 -15.34 -7.34 -10.52
C LEU A 107 -14.75 -7.97 -9.24
N ALA A 108 -15.41 -8.98 -8.68
CA ALA A 108 -14.94 -9.67 -7.49
C ALA A 108 -13.54 -10.30 -7.67
N ASN A 109 -13.26 -10.87 -8.84
CA ASN A 109 -11.95 -11.45 -9.13
C ASN A 109 -10.91 -10.36 -9.39
N ARG A 110 -11.26 -9.30 -10.13
CA ARG A 110 -10.35 -8.15 -10.32
C ARG A 110 -9.93 -7.53 -8.98
N LEU A 111 -10.89 -7.28 -8.09
CA LEU A 111 -10.62 -6.71 -6.76
C LEU A 111 -9.82 -7.65 -5.86
N ARG A 112 -9.93 -8.97 -6.06
CA ARG A 112 -9.19 -9.97 -5.28
C ARG A 112 -7.73 -10.08 -5.69
N TYR A 113 -7.43 -9.99 -6.99
CA TYR A 113 -6.10 -10.32 -7.52
C TYR A 113 -5.27 -9.11 -7.94
N SER A 114 -5.89 -7.95 -8.23
CA SER A 114 -5.19 -6.73 -8.63
C SER A 114 -5.16 -5.74 -7.48
N LEU A 115 -3.96 -5.39 -7.00
CA LEU A 115 -3.82 -4.36 -5.97
C LEU A 115 -4.30 -3.01 -6.51
N ARG A 116 -4.01 -2.67 -7.77
CA ARG A 116 -4.51 -1.44 -8.40
C ARG A 116 -6.03 -1.35 -8.36
N ALA A 117 -6.72 -2.43 -8.74
CA ALA A 117 -8.19 -2.47 -8.71
C ALA A 117 -8.71 -2.33 -7.28
N TYR A 118 -8.10 -3.05 -6.33
CA TYR A 118 -8.48 -2.95 -4.92
C TYR A 118 -8.30 -1.52 -4.36
N LEU A 119 -7.16 -0.91 -4.62
CA LEU A 119 -6.85 0.45 -4.17
C LEU A 119 -7.77 1.51 -4.78
N SER A 120 -8.28 1.29 -6.00
CA SER A 120 -9.24 2.22 -6.64
C SER A 120 -10.52 2.41 -5.82
N ILE A 121 -10.94 1.39 -5.06
CA ILE A 121 -12.17 1.41 -4.26
C ILE A 121 -11.92 1.49 -2.75
N LEU A 122 -10.66 1.59 -2.32
CA LEU A 122 -10.27 1.47 -0.91
C LEU A 122 -10.94 2.53 -0.02
N TYR A 123 -11.17 3.73 -0.57
CA TYR A 123 -11.82 4.83 0.13
C TYR A 123 -13.19 5.10 -0.50
N LEU A 124 -14.24 5.20 0.32
CA LEU A 124 -15.54 5.63 -0.20
C LEU A 124 -15.53 7.07 -0.74
N ARG A 125 -14.66 7.93 -0.19
CA ARG A 125 -14.43 9.30 -0.66
C ARG A 125 -12.95 9.63 -0.51
N VAL A 126 -12.33 10.09 -1.60
CA VAL A 126 -10.92 10.48 -1.61
C VAL A 126 -10.79 11.98 -1.33
N PRO A 127 -9.94 12.42 -0.39
CA PRO A 127 -9.65 13.84 -0.17
C PRO A 127 -9.01 14.50 -1.39
N GLU A 128 -9.25 15.79 -1.61
CA GLU A 128 -8.77 16.53 -2.79
C GLU A 128 -7.24 16.49 -2.99
N ASN A 129 -6.48 16.46 -1.89
CA ASN A 129 -5.01 16.47 -1.91
C ASN A 129 -4.41 15.07 -1.66
N PHE A 130 -5.18 14.01 -1.91
CA PHE A 130 -4.73 12.63 -1.73
C PHE A 130 -4.68 11.90 -3.06
N ARG A 131 -3.58 11.19 -3.31
CA ARG A 131 -3.42 10.32 -4.46
C ARG A 131 -2.64 9.08 -4.05
N ILE A 132 -2.99 7.96 -4.66
CA ILE A 132 -2.22 6.73 -4.52
C ILE A 132 -1.46 6.52 -5.84
N ILE A 133 -0.17 6.25 -5.76
CA ILE A 133 0.67 5.92 -6.90
C ILE A 133 1.17 4.51 -6.68
N LEU A 134 0.91 3.64 -7.64
CA LEU A 134 1.43 2.27 -7.67
C LEU A 134 2.31 2.13 -8.89
N ARG A 135 3.53 1.60 -8.72
CA ARG A 135 4.48 1.35 -9.83
C ARG A 135 4.69 2.59 -10.73
N GLY A 136 4.73 3.78 -10.14
CA GLY A 136 4.93 5.05 -10.86
C GLY A 136 3.69 5.61 -11.56
N ARG A 137 2.54 4.93 -11.49
CA ARG A 137 1.26 5.37 -12.09
C ARG A 137 0.23 5.70 -11.03
N VAL A 138 -0.40 6.87 -11.18
CA VAL A 138 -1.53 7.29 -10.33
C VAL A 138 -2.66 6.27 -10.48
N ILE A 139 -3.28 5.90 -9.37
CA ILE A 139 -4.47 5.05 -9.36
C ILE A 139 -5.69 5.95 -9.52
N GLU A 140 -6.53 5.60 -10.50
CA GLU A 140 -7.83 6.26 -10.68
C GLU A 140 -8.78 5.77 -9.60
N TYR A 141 -9.35 6.72 -8.86
CA TYR A 141 -10.36 6.44 -7.86
C TYR A 141 -11.65 5.96 -8.54
N HIS A 142 -12.27 4.93 -7.97
CA HIS A 142 -13.52 4.35 -8.46
C HIS A 142 -14.55 4.23 -7.34
N ASN A 143 -15.74 4.80 -7.55
CA ASN A 143 -16.85 4.65 -6.62
C ASN A 143 -17.74 3.48 -7.07
N ILE A 144 -17.76 2.40 -6.28
CA ILE A 144 -18.57 1.21 -6.58
C ILE A 144 -20.07 1.50 -6.72
N ALA A 145 -20.58 2.57 -6.10
CA ALA A 145 -21.98 2.96 -6.24
C ALA A 145 -22.33 3.39 -7.67
N CYS A 146 -21.35 3.83 -8.46
CA CYS A 146 -21.53 4.21 -9.86
C CYS A 146 -21.74 2.99 -10.79
N ASP A 147 -21.35 1.79 -10.36
CA ASP A 147 -21.54 0.56 -11.13
C ASP A 147 -22.91 -0.08 -10.91
N LEU A 148 -23.66 0.39 -9.90
CA LEU A 148 -24.95 -0.19 -9.54
C LEU A 148 -26.03 0.19 -10.56
N LYS A 149 -26.69 -0.83 -11.10
CA LYS A 149 -27.92 -0.74 -11.88
C LYS A 149 -29.11 -0.63 -10.95
N PHE A 150 -30.07 0.20 -11.34
CA PHE A 150 -31.29 0.49 -10.57
C PHE A 150 -30.98 0.90 -9.12
N PRO A 151 -30.17 1.96 -8.91
CA PRO A 151 -29.77 2.37 -7.57
C PRO A 151 -30.96 2.95 -6.81
N GLU A 152 -31.15 2.45 -5.59
CA GLU A 152 -32.11 2.95 -4.60
C GLU A 152 -31.36 3.56 -3.42
N PHE A 153 -31.92 4.65 -2.87
CA PHE A 153 -31.32 5.40 -1.77
C PHE A 153 -32.19 5.25 -0.52
N ILE A 154 -31.65 4.53 0.47
CA ILE A 154 -32.36 4.23 1.72
C ILE A 154 -31.79 5.10 2.83
N LEU A 155 -32.67 5.76 3.57
CA LEU A 155 -32.31 6.56 4.73
C LEU A 155 -32.39 5.72 6.00
N TYR A 156 -31.25 5.47 6.64
CA TYR A 156 -31.17 4.80 7.94
C TYR A 156 -30.92 5.80 9.06
N ARG A 157 -31.69 5.67 10.15
CA ARG A 157 -31.57 6.49 11.36
C ARG A 157 -31.33 5.58 12.57
N PRO A 158 -30.07 5.31 12.95
CA PRO A 158 -29.78 4.50 14.12
C PRO A 158 -30.34 5.14 15.39
N GLN A 159 -30.93 4.31 16.25
CA GLN A 159 -31.34 4.69 17.59
C GLN A 159 -30.38 4.04 18.59
N SER A 160 -29.66 4.86 19.35
CA SER A 160 -28.75 4.40 20.39
C SER A 160 -29.10 5.15 21.68
N GLY A 161 -29.50 4.42 22.72
CA GLY A 161 -29.83 5.01 24.02
C GLY A 161 -30.94 6.08 24.01
N GLY A 162 -31.88 6.04 23.07
CA GLY A 162 -32.96 7.04 22.96
C GLY A 162 -32.57 8.37 22.31
N CYS A 163 -31.33 8.51 21.83
CA CYS A 163 -30.87 9.65 21.06
C CYS A 163 -30.65 9.26 19.59
N VAL A 164 -30.92 10.18 18.66
CA VAL A 164 -30.66 9.97 17.22
C VAL A 164 -29.19 10.31 16.96
N GLU A 165 -28.35 9.30 16.75
CA GLU A 165 -26.89 9.45 16.58
C GLU A 165 -26.49 10.05 15.22
N GLY A 166 -27.39 10.02 14.24
CA GLY A 166 -27.13 10.56 12.91
C GLY A 166 -28.09 10.01 11.87
N THR A 167 -27.90 10.41 10.62
CA THR A 167 -28.64 9.86 9.48
C THR A 167 -27.64 9.37 8.43
N VAL A 168 -27.80 8.12 7.99
CA VAL A 168 -26.94 7.48 7.00
C VAL A 168 -27.74 7.24 5.73
N ILE A 169 -27.19 7.60 4.58
CA ILE A 169 -27.76 7.26 3.27
C ILE A 169 -27.03 6.02 2.77
N THR A 170 -27.80 4.97 2.50
CA THR A 170 -27.31 3.71 1.93
C THR A 170 -27.76 3.62 0.48
N THR A 171 -26.83 3.36 -0.43
CA THR A 171 -27.13 3.09 -1.84
C THR A 171 -27.16 1.58 -2.06
N ILE A 172 -28.24 1.04 -2.63
CA ILE A 172 -28.39 -0.38 -2.94
C ILE A 172 -28.75 -0.52 -4.42
N GLY A 173 -28.24 -1.54 -5.10
CA GLY A 173 -28.56 -1.83 -6.49
C GLY A 173 -27.96 -3.16 -6.92
N PHE A 174 -27.92 -3.41 -8.23
CA PHE A 174 -27.38 -4.64 -8.81
C PHE A 174 -26.11 -4.36 -9.62
N LEU A 175 -25.13 -5.26 -9.56
CA LEU A 175 -23.97 -5.26 -10.48
C LEU A 175 -24.37 -5.81 -11.86
#